data_AF-A0AAI8GDB6-F1
#
_entry.id   AF-A0AAI8GDB6-F1
#
_cell.length_a   1.000
_cell.length_b   1.000
_cell.length_c   1.000
_cell.angle_alpha   90.00
_cell.angle_beta   90.00
_cell.angle_gamma   90.00
#
_symmetry.space_group_name_H-M   'P 1'
#
loop_
_entity.id
_entity.type
_entity.pdbx_description
1 polymer ?
#
loop_
_entity_poly.entity_id
_entity_poly.type
_entity_poly.pdbx_seq_one_letter_code
_entity_poly.pdbx_strand_id
1 'polypeptide(L)'
;MVIRLILGRENPLTVDITDETPMLVILRDLFYSGDWYNMRKDFEDRKELCDEIKKLELLEEKVVSLNEIIYEPIVWSEVVEFLEQYGMTPEKFLHATADGLYELAVEYADKNQIEVAKDILKFAMKLDKNYAPAYEFYGSLLLEENDVEGAIKYLTRSIELDPWLVQSYSMIGEAYYNIGDYEKAVEYWEKELRLSPTNTFTYFMLADAYSKMGKVEKAIEVLEKFRESSENSIIALFELAELYRKLGNEEKAKEYESLIMEIDPRNDPNGIDIWAKVHLKKGNYDKVIQVIENVVRTNPEARHLNLVLAVAYAKTNQYEKARKIVEELREDNFWYLYGKREFFDELLTQSEKELCGIK
;
A
#
# COMPACT_ATOMS: atom_id res chain seq x y z
N MET A 1 -35.39 4.85 -21.06
CA MET A 1 -35.39 5.08 -22.53
C MET A 1 -35.31 3.72 -23.21
N VAL A 2 -35.85 3.54 -24.43
CA VAL A 2 -35.71 2.27 -25.17
C VAL A 2 -35.06 2.54 -26.52
N ILE A 3 -33.90 1.92 -26.77
CA ILE A 3 -33.17 1.99 -28.04
C ILE A 3 -33.26 0.63 -28.73
N ARG A 4 -33.81 0.59 -29.94
CA ARG A 4 -33.85 -0.63 -30.75
C ARG A 4 -32.57 -0.79 -31.56
N LEU A 5 -31.75 -1.78 -31.20
CA LEU A 5 -30.56 -2.19 -31.93
C LEU A 5 -30.94 -3.26 -32.98
N ILE A 6 -30.51 -3.06 -34.23
CA ILE A 6 -30.72 -4.02 -35.32
C ILE A 6 -29.36 -4.39 -35.91
N LEU A 7 -28.94 -5.65 -35.71
CA LEU A 7 -27.63 -6.16 -36.14
C LEU A 7 -27.76 -7.16 -37.30
N GLY A 8 -27.01 -6.92 -38.37
CA GLY A 8 -26.99 -7.77 -39.57
C GLY A 8 -27.95 -7.32 -40.68
N ARG A 9 -27.73 -7.83 -41.90
CA ARG A 9 -28.56 -7.51 -43.09
C ARG A 9 -29.55 -8.62 -43.47
N GLU A 10 -29.18 -9.88 -43.27
CA GLU A 10 -30.02 -11.05 -43.53
C GLU A 10 -30.37 -11.71 -42.19
N ASN A 11 -31.66 -11.90 -41.89
CA ASN A 11 -32.17 -12.31 -40.57
C ASN A 11 -31.59 -11.45 -39.41
N PRO A 12 -31.91 -10.15 -39.36
CA PRO A 12 -31.33 -9.25 -38.37
C PRO A 12 -31.70 -9.67 -36.94
N LEU A 13 -30.70 -9.68 -36.05
CA LEU A 13 -30.93 -9.74 -34.61
C LEU A 13 -31.45 -8.37 -34.17
N THR A 14 -32.65 -8.35 -33.60
CA THR A 14 -33.26 -7.13 -33.04
C THR A 14 -33.26 -7.23 -31.52
N VAL A 15 -32.60 -6.30 -30.85
CA VAL A 15 -32.53 -6.22 -29.39
C VAL A 15 -32.99 -4.83 -28.97
N ASP A 16 -33.94 -4.77 -28.04
CA ASP A 16 -34.35 -3.51 -27.43
C ASP A 16 -33.49 -3.30 -26.18
N ILE A 17 -32.66 -2.26 -26.19
CA ILE A 17 -31.79 -1.84 -25.09
C ILE A 17 -32.58 -0.87 -24.20
N THR A 18 -32.63 -1.16 -22.91
CA THR A 18 -33.33 -0.36 -21.89
C THR A 18 -32.33 0.21 -20.88
N ASP A 19 -32.83 0.98 -19.92
CA ASP A 19 -32.01 1.51 -18.83
C ASP A 19 -31.52 0.38 -17.88
N GLU A 20 -32.17 -0.79 -17.89
CA GLU A 20 -31.78 -1.98 -17.11
C GLU A 20 -30.68 -2.81 -17.80
N THR A 21 -30.50 -2.64 -19.10
CA THR A 21 -29.61 -3.47 -19.91
C THR A 21 -28.13 -3.34 -19.48
N PRO A 22 -27.57 -2.13 -19.25
CA PRO A 22 -26.20 -2.00 -18.72
C PRO A 22 -26.03 -2.67 -17.36
N MET A 23 -27.05 -2.62 -16.50
CA MET A 23 -26.98 -3.18 -15.15
C MET A 23 -26.78 -4.70 -15.17
N LEU A 24 -27.43 -5.41 -16.10
CA LEU A 24 -27.22 -6.86 -16.24
C LEU A 24 -25.81 -7.21 -16.73
N VAL A 25 -25.17 -6.35 -17.54
CA VAL A 25 -23.77 -6.52 -17.94
C VAL A 25 -22.83 -6.25 -16.75
N ILE A 26 -23.08 -5.20 -15.98
CA ILE A 26 -22.35 -4.91 -14.73
C ILE A 26 -22.43 -6.13 -13.80
N LEU A 27 -23.64 -6.65 -13.55
CA LEU A 27 -23.82 -7.80 -12.66
C LEU A 27 -23.08 -9.04 -13.18
N ARG A 28 -23.10 -9.31 -14.49
CA ARG A 28 -22.33 -10.41 -15.07
C ARG A 28 -20.84 -10.28 -14.77
N ASP A 29 -20.27 -9.09 -14.95
CA ASP A 29 -18.84 -8.89 -14.77
C ASP A 29 -18.44 -8.93 -13.29
N LEU A 30 -19.20 -8.24 -12.44
CA LEU A 30 -18.91 -8.16 -11.01
C LEU A 30 -19.13 -9.49 -10.27
N PHE A 31 -20.19 -10.23 -10.61
CA PHE A 31 -20.62 -11.39 -9.82
C PHE A 31 -20.29 -12.72 -10.49
N TYR A 32 -20.07 -12.77 -11.81
CA TYR A 32 -19.96 -14.03 -12.55
C TYR A 32 -18.73 -14.11 -13.44
N SER A 33 -17.82 -13.15 -13.37
CA SER A 33 -16.59 -13.14 -14.18
C SER A 33 -16.88 -13.30 -15.68
N GLY A 34 -17.96 -12.69 -16.17
CA GLY A 34 -18.39 -12.79 -17.56
C GLY A 34 -19.28 -14.00 -17.91
N ASP A 35 -19.59 -14.88 -16.95
CA ASP A 35 -20.36 -16.11 -17.21
C ASP A 35 -21.88 -15.88 -17.19
N TRP A 36 -22.47 -15.76 -18.38
CA TRP A 36 -23.93 -15.66 -18.56
C TRP A 36 -24.70 -16.89 -18.09
N TYR A 37 -24.12 -18.08 -18.20
CA TYR A 37 -24.82 -19.32 -17.87
C TYR A 37 -25.08 -19.42 -16.36
N ASN A 38 -24.07 -19.14 -15.54
CA ASN A 38 -24.20 -19.11 -14.09
C ASN A 38 -25.11 -17.98 -13.62
N MET A 39 -24.98 -16.79 -14.19
CA MET A 39 -25.89 -15.67 -13.92
C MET A 39 -27.35 -16.07 -14.14
N ARG A 40 -27.65 -16.66 -15.30
CA ARG A 40 -29.02 -17.03 -15.66
C ARG A 40 -29.66 -18.03 -14.69
N LYS A 41 -28.86 -18.91 -14.06
CA LYS A 41 -29.37 -19.85 -13.05
C LYS A 41 -29.83 -19.13 -11.79
N ASP A 42 -29.06 -18.17 -11.31
CA ASP A 42 -29.43 -17.39 -10.11
C ASP A 42 -30.67 -16.50 -10.34
N PHE A 43 -30.93 -16.14 -11.61
CA PHE A 43 -32.11 -15.36 -12.01
C PHE A 43 -33.24 -16.21 -12.61
N GLU A 44 -33.23 -17.53 -12.48
CA GLU A 44 -34.21 -18.41 -13.16
C GLU A 44 -35.67 -18.15 -12.74
N ASP A 45 -35.88 -17.80 -11.47
CA ASP A 45 -37.19 -17.45 -10.89
C ASP A 45 -37.68 -16.04 -11.30
N ARG A 46 -36.88 -15.30 -12.07
CA ARG A 46 -37.18 -13.94 -12.55
C ARG A 46 -37.25 -13.97 -14.07
N LYS A 47 -38.39 -14.42 -14.59
CA LYS A 47 -38.60 -14.66 -16.02
C LYS A 47 -38.19 -13.48 -16.91
N GLU A 48 -38.56 -12.25 -16.53
CA GLU A 48 -38.24 -11.04 -17.29
C GLU A 48 -36.71 -10.83 -17.41
N LEU A 49 -35.98 -10.94 -16.29
CA LEU A 49 -34.51 -10.84 -16.28
C LEU A 49 -33.85 -12.00 -17.00
N CYS A 50 -34.35 -13.22 -16.83
CA CYS A 50 -33.81 -14.41 -17.49
C CYS A 50 -33.95 -14.33 -19.02
N ASP A 51 -35.07 -13.80 -19.51
CA ASP A 51 -35.28 -13.56 -20.94
C ASP A 51 -34.37 -12.43 -21.45
N GLU A 52 -34.13 -11.38 -20.67
CA GLU A 52 -33.18 -10.31 -21.02
C GLU A 52 -31.72 -10.78 -21.04
N ILE A 53 -31.29 -11.57 -20.04
CA ILE A 53 -29.97 -12.20 -19.99
C ILE A 53 -29.72 -13.06 -21.24
N LYS A 54 -30.70 -13.84 -21.69
CA LYS A 54 -30.60 -14.64 -22.94
C LYS A 54 -30.41 -13.75 -24.17
N LYS A 55 -31.08 -12.59 -24.23
CA LYS A 55 -30.90 -11.64 -25.34
C LYS A 55 -29.49 -11.04 -25.31
N LEU A 56 -28.99 -10.69 -24.12
CA LEU A 56 -27.65 -10.14 -23.94
C LEU A 56 -26.54 -11.13 -24.30
N GLU A 57 -26.68 -12.40 -23.90
CA GLU A 57 -25.76 -13.47 -24.30
C GLU A 57 -25.73 -13.62 -25.84
N LEU A 58 -26.90 -13.65 -26.48
CA LEU A 58 -26.97 -13.70 -27.95
C LEU A 58 -26.41 -12.43 -28.62
N LEU A 59 -26.57 -11.27 -27.98
CA LEU A 59 -26.02 -10.01 -28.45
C LEU A 59 -24.49 -10.05 -28.42
N GLU A 60 -23.90 -10.56 -27.34
CA GLU A 60 -22.44 -10.67 -27.19
C GLU A 60 -21.80 -11.54 -28.28
N GLU A 61 -22.49 -12.59 -28.75
CA GLU A 61 -22.03 -13.39 -29.91
C GLU A 61 -21.95 -12.59 -31.22
N LYS A 62 -22.62 -11.43 -31.31
CA LYS A 62 -22.72 -10.60 -32.53
C LYS A 62 -21.93 -9.30 -32.45
N VAL A 63 -21.48 -8.90 -31.26
CA VAL A 63 -20.67 -7.69 -31.06
C VAL A 63 -19.26 -8.06 -30.65
N VAL A 64 -18.33 -7.10 -30.75
CA VAL A 64 -16.93 -7.34 -30.42
C VAL A 64 -16.75 -7.61 -28.92
N SER A 65 -17.48 -6.88 -28.08
CA SER A 65 -17.48 -7.02 -26.62
C SER A 65 -18.64 -6.25 -26.00
N LEU A 66 -19.22 -6.79 -24.93
CA LEU A 66 -19.99 -6.01 -23.95
C LEU A 66 -19.08 -5.85 -22.73
N ASN A 67 -18.41 -4.70 -22.56
CA ASN A 67 -17.39 -4.51 -21.53
C ASN A 67 -17.53 -3.15 -20.82
N GLU A 68 -16.57 -2.81 -19.96
CA GLU A 68 -16.51 -1.57 -19.18
C GLU A 68 -16.83 -0.28 -19.94
N ILE A 69 -16.51 -0.19 -21.23
CA ILE A 69 -16.81 0.99 -22.07
C ILE A 69 -18.32 1.31 -22.11
N ILE A 70 -19.18 0.31 -21.99
CA ILE A 70 -20.63 0.50 -22.11
C ILE A 70 -21.31 0.82 -20.78
N TYR A 71 -20.63 0.67 -19.64
CA TYR A 71 -21.23 0.86 -18.31
C TYR A 71 -20.39 1.68 -17.33
N GLU A 72 -19.13 2.01 -17.62
CA GLU A 72 -18.32 2.82 -16.71
C GLU A 72 -18.84 4.26 -16.57
N PRO A 73 -18.77 4.83 -15.35
CA PRO A 73 -18.32 4.20 -14.09
C PRO A 73 -19.42 3.36 -13.41
N ILE A 74 -19.03 2.30 -12.70
CA ILE A 74 -19.96 1.53 -11.87
C ILE A 74 -20.32 2.34 -10.62
N VAL A 75 -21.60 2.67 -10.43
CA VAL A 75 -22.13 3.35 -9.24
C VAL A 75 -22.74 2.31 -8.29
N TRP A 76 -22.08 2.04 -7.15
CA TRP A 76 -22.48 0.96 -6.25
C TRP A 76 -23.92 1.08 -5.72
N SER A 77 -24.39 2.29 -5.43
CA SER A 77 -25.77 2.50 -4.97
C SER A 77 -26.81 2.09 -6.03
N GLU A 78 -26.54 2.30 -7.32
CA GLU A 78 -27.44 1.89 -8.40
C GLU A 78 -27.50 0.37 -8.52
N VAL A 79 -26.35 -0.31 -8.32
CA VAL A 79 -26.30 -1.78 -8.27
C VAL A 79 -27.17 -2.29 -7.13
N VAL A 80 -27.03 -1.72 -5.93
CA VAL A 80 -27.83 -2.12 -4.76
C VAL A 80 -29.32 -1.87 -4.98
N GLU A 81 -29.71 -0.69 -5.47
CA GLU A 81 -31.10 -0.35 -5.77
C GLU A 81 -31.72 -1.32 -6.78
N PHE A 82 -30.98 -1.68 -7.83
CA PHE A 82 -31.42 -2.66 -8.81
C PHE A 82 -31.62 -4.04 -8.16
N LEU A 83 -30.66 -4.51 -7.36
CA LEU A 83 -30.78 -5.81 -6.68
C LEU A 83 -31.97 -5.83 -5.72
N GLU A 84 -32.20 -4.75 -4.97
CA GLU A 84 -33.33 -4.60 -4.06
C GLU A 84 -34.68 -4.63 -4.78
N GLN A 85 -34.79 -3.97 -5.95
CA GLN A 85 -36.00 -3.98 -6.78
C GLN A 85 -36.46 -5.41 -7.13
N TYR A 86 -35.51 -6.31 -7.41
CA TYR A 86 -35.81 -7.73 -7.72
C TYR A 86 -35.77 -8.65 -6.50
N GLY A 87 -35.55 -8.09 -5.31
CA GLY A 87 -35.42 -8.82 -4.04
C GLY A 87 -34.23 -9.79 -4.03
N MET A 88 -33.15 -9.43 -4.72
CA MET A 88 -31.90 -10.18 -4.74
C MET A 88 -31.04 -9.78 -3.55
N THR A 89 -30.86 -10.69 -2.60
CA THR A 89 -29.95 -10.51 -1.46
C THR A 89 -28.67 -11.32 -1.72
N PRO A 90 -27.53 -10.98 -1.09
CA PRO A 90 -26.27 -11.71 -1.29
C PRO A 90 -26.40 -13.23 -1.20
N GLU A 91 -27.24 -13.73 -0.28
CA GLU A 91 -27.42 -15.16 -0.02
C GLU A 91 -28.21 -15.90 -1.11
N LYS A 92 -28.85 -15.17 -2.04
CA LYS A 92 -29.57 -15.75 -3.17
C LYS A 92 -28.68 -16.03 -4.37
N PHE A 93 -27.47 -15.48 -4.38
CA PHE A 93 -26.48 -15.73 -5.42
C PHE A 93 -25.78 -17.06 -5.13
N LEU A 94 -26.18 -18.12 -5.83
CA LEU A 94 -25.64 -19.47 -5.61
C LEU A 94 -24.42 -19.77 -6.49
N HIS A 95 -24.28 -19.05 -7.61
CA HIS A 95 -23.21 -19.28 -8.59
C HIS A 95 -22.28 -18.08 -8.74
N ALA A 96 -22.48 -17.01 -7.98
CA ALA A 96 -21.65 -15.82 -8.02
C ALA A 96 -20.32 -16.01 -7.27
N THR A 97 -19.33 -15.21 -7.63
CA THR A 97 -18.05 -15.06 -6.94
C THR A 97 -17.90 -13.66 -6.36
N ALA A 98 -16.97 -13.50 -5.43
CA ALA A 98 -16.69 -12.24 -4.76
C ALA A 98 -15.57 -11.43 -5.43
N ASP A 99 -14.88 -11.98 -6.44
CA ASP A 99 -13.67 -11.39 -7.03
C ASP A 99 -13.93 -10.00 -7.64
N GLY A 100 -14.96 -9.86 -8.48
CA GLY A 100 -15.29 -8.57 -9.09
C GLY A 100 -15.76 -7.52 -8.06
N LEU A 101 -16.45 -7.96 -7.00
CA LEU A 101 -16.80 -7.06 -5.89
C LEU A 101 -15.56 -6.61 -5.11
N TYR A 102 -14.58 -7.49 -4.91
CA TYR A 102 -13.31 -7.14 -4.28
C TYR A 102 -12.54 -6.11 -5.12
N GLU A 103 -12.41 -6.33 -6.42
CA GLU A 103 -11.75 -5.38 -7.34
C GLU A 103 -12.45 -4.02 -7.33
N LEU A 104 -13.79 -4.01 -7.36
CA LEU A 104 -14.57 -2.78 -7.25
C LEU A 104 -14.32 -2.07 -5.92
N ALA A 105 -14.27 -2.81 -4.80
CA ALA A 105 -13.96 -2.20 -3.50
C ALA A 105 -12.58 -1.54 -3.48
N VAL A 106 -11.57 -2.16 -4.10
CA VAL A 106 -10.22 -1.58 -4.23
C VAL A 106 -10.28 -0.28 -5.02
N GLU A 107 -10.97 -0.27 -6.15
CA GLU A 107 -11.12 0.94 -6.98
C GLU A 107 -11.79 2.10 -6.21
N TYR A 108 -12.83 1.80 -5.42
CA TYR A 108 -13.48 2.81 -4.57
C TYR A 108 -12.56 3.32 -3.46
N ALA A 109 -11.75 2.44 -2.86
CA ALA A 109 -10.77 2.82 -1.85
C ALA A 109 -9.67 3.72 -2.44
N ASP A 110 -9.16 3.41 -3.64
CA ASP A 110 -8.18 4.22 -4.37
C ASP A 110 -8.72 5.63 -4.69
N LYS A 111 -10.03 5.74 -4.91
CA LYS A 111 -10.75 7.02 -5.06
C LYS A 111 -11.09 7.71 -3.73
N ASN A 112 -10.56 7.20 -2.62
CA ASN A 112 -10.79 7.67 -1.24
C ASN A 112 -12.27 7.63 -0.82
N GLN A 113 -13.06 6.71 -1.38
CA GLN A 113 -14.46 6.46 -1.03
C GLN A 113 -14.58 5.24 -0.10
N ILE A 114 -13.92 5.34 1.06
CA ILE A 114 -13.71 4.22 2.00
C ILE A 114 -15.02 3.58 2.49
N GLU A 115 -16.05 4.37 2.79
CA GLU A 115 -17.34 3.83 3.25
C GLU A 115 -18.03 2.98 2.18
N VAL A 116 -17.94 3.38 0.90
CA VAL A 116 -18.53 2.61 -0.20
C VAL A 116 -17.75 1.31 -0.41
N ALA A 117 -16.41 1.36 -0.37
CA ALA A 117 -15.57 0.17 -0.43
C ALA A 117 -15.91 -0.82 0.69
N LYS A 118 -16.07 -0.34 1.93
CA LYS A 118 -16.49 -1.13 3.09
C LYS A 118 -17.85 -1.78 2.91
N ASP A 119 -18.81 -1.08 2.30
CA ASP A 119 -20.13 -1.63 2.04
C ASP A 119 -20.11 -2.71 0.94
N ILE A 120 -19.31 -2.52 -0.12
CA ILE A 120 -19.07 -3.54 -1.15
C ILE A 120 -18.44 -4.79 -0.51
N LEU A 121 -17.41 -4.63 0.34
CA LEU A 121 -16.75 -5.75 1.02
C LEU A 121 -17.70 -6.50 1.95
N LYS A 122 -18.58 -5.80 2.66
CA LYS A 122 -19.64 -6.45 3.46
C LYS A 122 -20.61 -7.24 2.59
N PHE A 123 -20.93 -6.75 1.39
CA PHE A 123 -21.73 -7.50 0.44
C PHE A 123 -20.97 -8.77 0.00
N ALA A 124 -19.71 -8.63 -0.40
CA ALA A 124 -18.85 -9.74 -0.81
C ALA A 124 -18.73 -10.82 0.28
N MET A 125 -18.53 -10.44 1.55
CA MET A 125 -18.47 -11.37 2.69
C MET A 125 -19.78 -12.11 2.97
N LYS A 126 -20.94 -11.50 2.63
CA LYS A 126 -22.24 -12.18 2.76
C LYS A 126 -22.50 -13.13 1.59
N LEU A 127 -22.05 -12.75 0.39
CA LEU A 127 -22.13 -13.55 -0.83
C LEU A 127 -21.24 -14.79 -0.71
N ASP A 128 -19.96 -14.60 -0.38
CA ASP A 128 -19.01 -15.68 -0.10
C ASP A 128 -18.34 -15.48 1.26
N LYS A 129 -18.80 -16.29 2.23
CA LYS A 129 -18.29 -16.26 3.61
C LYS A 129 -16.88 -16.82 3.75
N ASN A 130 -16.36 -17.47 2.73
CA ASN A 130 -15.04 -18.08 2.70
C ASN A 130 -14.04 -17.27 1.84
N TYR A 131 -14.46 -16.15 1.27
CA TYR A 131 -13.59 -15.30 0.47
C TYR A 131 -12.65 -14.47 1.35
N ALA A 132 -11.51 -15.06 1.72
CA ALA A 132 -10.53 -14.48 2.62
C ALA A 132 -10.05 -13.06 2.24
N PRO A 133 -9.80 -12.71 0.96
CA PRO A 133 -9.33 -11.37 0.58
C PRO A 133 -10.28 -10.23 0.98
N ALA A 134 -11.61 -10.46 0.99
CA ALA A 134 -12.54 -9.43 1.45
C ALA A 134 -12.42 -9.15 2.95
N TYR A 135 -12.12 -10.18 3.77
CA TYR A 135 -11.87 -10.00 5.20
C TYR A 135 -10.53 -9.30 5.45
N GLU A 136 -9.50 -9.64 4.69
CA GLU A 136 -8.20 -8.98 4.76
C GLU A 136 -8.35 -7.48 4.48
N PHE A 137 -8.94 -7.14 3.33
CA PHE A 137 -9.03 -5.76 2.90
C PHE A 137 -10.00 -4.94 3.76
N TYR A 138 -11.09 -5.54 4.23
CA TYR A 138 -11.94 -4.86 5.22
C TYR A 138 -11.17 -4.58 6.51
N GLY A 139 -10.36 -5.54 6.98
CA GLY A 139 -9.51 -5.38 8.14
C GLY A 139 -8.45 -4.29 7.98
N SER A 140 -7.86 -4.13 6.79
CA SER A 140 -6.89 -3.08 6.51
C SER A 140 -7.51 -1.68 6.56
N LEU A 141 -8.71 -1.51 5.97
CA LEU A 141 -9.43 -0.24 6.02
C LEU A 141 -9.79 0.17 7.45
N LEU A 142 -10.14 -0.80 8.31
CA LEU A 142 -10.36 -0.54 9.73
C LEU A 142 -9.07 -0.10 10.46
N LEU A 143 -7.92 -0.66 10.07
CA LEU A 143 -6.63 -0.29 10.64
C LEU A 143 -6.28 1.16 10.28
N GLU A 144 -6.53 1.58 9.04
CA GLU A 144 -6.38 2.98 8.59
C GLU A 144 -7.29 3.94 9.36
N GLU A 145 -8.50 3.50 9.72
CA GLU A 145 -9.43 4.23 10.58
C GLU A 145 -9.04 4.22 12.07
N ASN A 146 -7.95 3.54 12.45
CA ASN A 146 -7.52 3.26 13.81
C ASN A 146 -8.50 2.40 14.64
N ASP A 147 -9.43 1.68 14.01
CA ASP A 147 -10.23 0.63 14.66
C ASP A 147 -9.42 -0.67 14.75
N VAL A 148 -8.50 -0.69 15.72
CA VAL A 148 -7.57 -1.80 15.95
C VAL A 148 -8.30 -3.10 16.32
N GLU A 149 -9.32 -3.03 17.16
CA GLU A 149 -10.08 -4.21 17.59
C GLU A 149 -10.85 -4.83 16.43
N GLY A 150 -11.50 -3.98 15.61
CA GLY A 150 -12.16 -4.40 14.38
C GLY A 150 -11.18 -5.00 13.38
N ALA A 151 -10.06 -4.32 13.11
CA ALA A 151 -9.03 -4.79 12.20
C ALA A 151 -8.53 -6.19 12.59
N ILE A 152 -8.14 -6.39 13.85
CA ILE A 152 -7.65 -7.71 14.34
C ILE A 152 -8.72 -8.79 14.15
N LYS A 153 -10.00 -8.50 14.41
CA LYS A 153 -11.09 -9.46 14.22
C LYS A 153 -11.22 -9.91 12.77
N TYR A 154 -11.26 -8.99 11.81
CA TYR A 154 -11.43 -9.32 10.40
C TYR A 154 -10.17 -9.95 9.79
N LEU A 155 -8.98 -9.46 10.13
CA LEU A 155 -7.71 -10.05 9.69
C LEU A 155 -7.50 -11.46 10.27
N THR A 156 -7.91 -11.71 11.51
CA THR A 156 -7.88 -13.07 12.09
C THR A 156 -8.79 -14.00 11.30
N ARG A 157 -9.99 -13.52 10.93
CA ARG A 157 -10.91 -14.29 10.10
C ARG A 157 -10.33 -14.58 8.71
N SER A 158 -9.61 -13.63 8.11
CA SER A 158 -8.89 -13.84 6.86
C SER A 158 -7.90 -15.01 6.97
N ILE A 159 -7.07 -15.02 8.03
CA ILE A 159 -6.09 -16.10 8.29
C ILE A 159 -6.77 -17.47 8.52
N GLU A 160 -7.91 -17.50 9.22
CA GLU A 160 -8.68 -18.73 9.42
C GLU A 160 -9.19 -19.34 8.10
N LEU A 161 -9.52 -18.48 7.14
CA LEU A 161 -10.03 -18.87 5.82
C LEU A 161 -8.89 -19.24 4.86
N ASP A 162 -7.84 -18.42 4.82
CA ASP A 162 -6.63 -18.67 4.05
C ASP A 162 -5.36 -18.37 4.89
N PRO A 163 -4.73 -19.42 5.44
CA PRO A 163 -3.49 -19.28 6.22
C PRO A 163 -2.29 -18.78 5.42
N TRP A 164 -2.36 -18.70 4.08
CA TRP A 164 -1.28 -18.27 3.20
C TRP A 164 -1.33 -16.78 2.85
N LEU A 165 -2.36 -16.06 3.29
CA LEU A 165 -2.44 -14.60 3.19
C LEU A 165 -1.46 -13.93 4.16
N VAL A 166 -0.21 -13.81 3.72
CA VAL A 166 0.91 -13.24 4.48
C VAL A 166 0.61 -11.83 4.99
N GLN A 167 -0.07 -11.02 4.18
CA GLN A 167 -0.38 -9.62 4.50
C GLN A 167 -1.25 -9.51 5.75
N SER A 168 -2.21 -10.42 5.94
CA SER A 168 -3.04 -10.47 7.13
C SER A 168 -2.23 -10.64 8.44
N TYR A 169 -1.14 -11.41 8.43
CA TYR A 169 -0.24 -11.53 9.59
C TYR A 169 0.52 -10.23 9.84
N SER A 170 1.01 -9.58 8.78
CA SER A 170 1.74 -8.32 8.88
C SER A 170 0.89 -7.21 9.50
N MET A 171 -0.35 -7.06 9.01
CA MET A 171 -1.31 -6.06 9.49
C MET A 171 -1.76 -6.32 10.93
N ILE A 172 -1.93 -7.58 11.37
CA ILE A 172 -2.19 -7.87 12.79
C ILE A 172 -0.97 -7.50 13.64
N GLY A 173 0.23 -7.78 13.16
CA GLY A 173 1.46 -7.38 13.85
C GLY A 173 1.54 -5.86 14.03
N GLU A 174 1.24 -5.11 12.97
CA GLU A 174 1.14 -3.64 13.00
C GLU A 174 0.05 -3.15 13.97
N ALA A 175 -1.14 -3.76 13.92
CA ALA A 175 -2.25 -3.42 14.80
C ALA A 175 -1.87 -3.56 16.29
N TYR A 176 -1.20 -4.65 16.67
CA TYR A 176 -0.70 -4.84 18.03
C TYR A 176 0.44 -3.88 18.39
N TYR A 177 1.34 -3.62 17.44
CA TYR A 177 2.43 -2.67 17.64
C TYR A 177 1.91 -1.25 17.93
N ASN A 178 0.89 -0.81 17.19
CA ASN A 178 0.30 0.53 17.33
C ASN A 178 -0.36 0.75 18.70
N ILE A 179 -0.87 -0.31 19.33
CA ILE A 179 -1.42 -0.24 20.70
C ILE A 179 -0.38 -0.55 21.79
N GLY A 180 0.88 -0.77 21.41
CA GLY A 180 1.99 -1.03 22.33
C GLY A 180 2.10 -2.47 22.84
N ASP A 181 1.33 -3.41 22.29
CA ASP A 181 1.45 -4.85 22.59
C ASP A 181 2.54 -5.46 21.69
N TYR A 182 3.79 -5.09 21.98
CA TYR A 182 4.96 -5.49 21.19
C TYR A 182 5.19 -7.00 21.21
N GLU A 183 4.87 -7.68 22.32
CA GLU A 183 4.91 -9.14 22.44
C GLU A 183 4.07 -9.83 21.35
N LYS A 184 2.81 -9.39 21.17
CA LYS A 184 1.95 -9.97 20.13
C LYS A 184 2.34 -9.53 18.74
N ALA A 185 2.79 -8.29 18.57
CA ALA A 185 3.32 -7.84 17.28
C ALA A 185 4.43 -8.77 16.77
N VAL A 186 5.38 -9.09 17.65
CA VAL A 186 6.45 -10.06 17.38
C VAL A 186 5.90 -11.44 17.02
N GLU A 187 4.91 -11.96 17.74
CA GLU A 187 4.34 -13.29 17.45
C GLU A 187 3.80 -13.38 16.01
N TYR A 188 3.09 -12.36 15.55
CA TYR A 188 2.49 -12.33 14.22
C TYR A 188 3.52 -12.06 13.12
N TRP A 189 4.48 -11.17 13.33
CA TRP A 189 5.57 -10.95 12.37
C TRP A 189 6.55 -12.14 12.28
N GLU A 190 6.76 -12.89 13.36
CA GLU A 190 7.51 -14.16 13.28
C GLU A 190 6.73 -15.23 12.50
N LYS A 191 5.39 -15.23 12.55
CA LYS A 191 4.56 -16.08 11.68
C LYS A 191 4.68 -15.63 10.22
N GLU A 192 4.64 -14.33 9.96
CA GLU A 192 4.83 -13.75 8.64
C GLU A 192 6.17 -14.19 8.03
N LEU A 193 7.29 -14.03 8.76
CA LEU A 193 8.62 -14.43 8.27
C LEU A 193 8.78 -15.95 8.05
N ARG A 194 7.95 -16.79 8.68
CA ARG A 194 7.94 -18.22 8.36
C ARG A 194 7.30 -18.51 7.00
N LEU A 195 6.34 -17.68 6.58
CA LEU A 195 5.66 -17.79 5.29
C LEU A 195 6.41 -17.03 4.19
N SER A 196 6.97 -15.86 4.51
CA SER A 196 7.72 -14.98 3.62
C SER A 196 9.06 -14.57 4.27
N PRO A 197 10.10 -15.40 4.18
CA PRO A 197 11.37 -15.19 4.90
C PRO A 197 12.21 -14.02 4.38
N THR A 198 11.80 -13.39 3.28
CA THR A 198 12.53 -12.30 2.61
C THR A 198 11.84 -10.94 2.78
N ASN A 199 10.79 -10.83 3.60
CA ASN A 199 10.16 -9.53 3.83
C ASN A 199 11.06 -8.64 4.70
N THR A 200 11.80 -7.75 4.04
CA THR A 200 12.71 -6.77 4.64
C THR A 200 12.02 -5.87 5.67
N PHE A 201 10.79 -5.42 5.40
CA PHE A 201 10.05 -4.53 6.30
C PHE A 201 9.79 -5.22 7.65
N THR A 202 9.38 -6.49 7.61
CA THR A 202 9.11 -7.28 8.81
C THR A 202 10.34 -7.45 9.71
N TYR A 203 11.54 -7.60 9.15
CA TYR A 203 12.78 -7.67 9.95
C TYR A 203 13.03 -6.38 10.74
N PHE A 204 12.81 -5.21 10.12
CA PHE A 204 12.94 -3.93 10.81
C PHE A 204 11.89 -3.74 11.89
N MET A 205 10.64 -4.09 11.60
CA MET A 205 9.54 -4.00 12.57
C MET A 205 9.76 -4.93 13.78
N LEU A 206 10.25 -6.16 13.56
CA LEU A 206 10.64 -7.07 14.64
C LEU A 206 11.78 -6.49 15.48
N ALA A 207 12.82 -5.95 14.84
CA ALA A 207 13.96 -5.38 15.55
C ALA A 207 13.54 -4.18 16.41
N ASP A 208 12.70 -3.29 15.90
CA ASP A 208 12.18 -2.18 16.68
C ASP A 208 11.29 -2.67 17.83
N ALA A 209 10.34 -3.58 17.60
CA ALA A 209 9.51 -4.13 18.66
C ALA A 209 10.35 -4.78 19.78
N TYR A 210 11.35 -5.59 19.43
CA TYR A 210 12.29 -6.14 20.41
C TYR A 210 13.05 -5.04 21.16
N SER A 211 13.47 -3.97 20.48
CA SER A 211 14.15 -2.82 21.10
C SER A 211 13.25 -2.04 22.06
N LYS A 212 11.96 -1.86 21.74
CA LYS A 212 10.93 -1.24 22.60
C LYS A 212 10.66 -2.06 23.85
N MET A 213 10.70 -3.38 23.74
CA MET A 213 10.62 -4.32 24.86
C MET A 213 11.92 -4.38 25.70
N GLY A 214 12.96 -3.63 25.33
CA GLY A 214 14.27 -3.67 25.98
C GLY A 214 15.10 -4.91 25.66
N LYS A 215 14.66 -5.78 24.75
CA LYS A 215 15.34 -7.01 24.31
C LYS A 215 16.29 -6.70 23.16
N VAL A 216 17.25 -5.81 23.42
CA VAL A 216 18.15 -5.25 22.39
C VAL A 216 19.00 -6.32 21.71
N GLU A 217 19.44 -7.35 22.45
CA GLU A 217 20.22 -8.47 21.89
C GLU A 217 19.43 -9.26 20.85
N LYS A 218 18.11 -9.43 21.06
CA LYS A 218 17.23 -10.10 20.09
C LYS A 218 17.02 -9.25 18.84
N ALA A 219 16.88 -7.93 19.01
CA ALA A 219 16.78 -7.00 17.89
C ALA A 219 18.02 -7.10 16.98
N ILE A 220 19.21 -7.19 17.59
CA ILE A 220 20.46 -7.40 16.87
C ILE A 220 20.44 -8.75 16.15
N GLU A 221 20.07 -9.85 16.82
CA GLU A 221 19.99 -11.19 16.20
C GLU A 221 19.10 -11.19 14.95
N VAL A 222 17.94 -10.53 15.01
CA VAL A 222 17.01 -10.40 13.88
C VAL A 222 17.65 -9.68 12.70
N LEU A 223 18.33 -8.55 12.93
CA LEU A 223 18.97 -7.78 11.85
C LEU A 223 20.26 -8.41 11.32
N GLU A 224 21.02 -9.10 12.16
CA GLU A 224 22.19 -9.88 11.73
C GLU A 224 21.74 -11.00 10.78
N LYS A 225 20.65 -11.73 11.13
CA LYS A 225 20.04 -12.73 10.26
C LYS A 225 19.55 -12.13 8.94
N PHE A 226 18.90 -10.96 8.98
CA PHE A 226 18.51 -10.26 7.76
C PHE A 226 19.72 -9.95 6.87
N ARG A 227 20.81 -9.45 7.46
CA ARG A 227 22.04 -9.10 6.74
C ARG A 227 22.69 -10.29 6.05
N GLU A 228 22.62 -11.50 6.63
CA GLU A 228 23.12 -12.72 5.97
C GLU A 228 22.43 -13.00 4.62
N SER A 229 21.19 -12.55 4.45
CA SER A 229 20.38 -12.73 3.23
C SER A 229 20.40 -11.53 2.27
N SER A 230 20.71 -10.35 2.78
CA SER A 230 20.70 -9.08 2.04
C SER A 230 22.00 -8.32 2.31
N GLU A 231 23.05 -8.72 1.60
CA GLU A 231 24.37 -8.11 1.69
C GLU A 231 24.26 -6.63 1.25
N ASN A 232 24.68 -5.70 2.13
CA ASN A 232 24.76 -4.25 1.91
C ASN A 232 23.48 -3.40 2.07
N SER A 233 22.46 -3.85 2.81
CA SER A 233 21.37 -2.93 3.21
C SER A 233 21.91 -1.84 4.16
N ILE A 234 21.94 -0.59 3.69
CA ILE A 234 22.46 0.56 4.46
C ILE A 234 21.61 0.80 5.70
N ILE A 235 20.28 0.65 5.56
CA ILE A 235 19.32 0.77 6.67
C ILE A 235 19.64 -0.27 7.75
N ALA A 236 19.85 -1.54 7.38
CA ALA A 236 20.17 -2.60 8.34
C ALA A 236 21.49 -2.35 9.08
N LEU A 237 22.53 -1.91 8.38
CA LEU A 237 23.81 -1.57 9.01
C LEU A 237 23.66 -0.41 10.00
N PHE A 238 22.83 0.59 9.66
CA PHE A 238 22.61 1.74 10.52
C PHE A 238 21.82 1.36 11.78
N GLU A 239 20.74 0.59 11.63
CA GLU A 239 19.97 0.09 12.77
C GLU A 239 20.82 -0.80 13.69
N LEU A 240 21.67 -1.67 13.12
CA LEU A 240 22.65 -2.42 13.90
C LEU A 240 23.60 -1.50 14.67
N ALA A 241 24.14 -0.46 14.04
CA ALA A 241 25.02 0.50 14.70
C ALA A 241 24.34 1.19 15.90
N GLU A 242 23.09 1.62 15.75
CA GLU A 242 22.31 2.24 16.83
C GLU A 242 22.02 1.25 17.97
N LEU A 243 21.67 0.00 17.66
CA LEU A 243 21.44 -1.04 18.67
C LEU A 243 22.71 -1.38 19.45
N TYR A 244 23.86 -1.51 18.78
CA TYR A 244 25.14 -1.75 19.46
C TYR A 244 25.56 -0.55 20.32
N ARG A 245 25.28 0.68 19.88
CA ARG A 245 25.49 1.88 20.69
C ARG A 245 24.60 1.89 21.93
N LYS A 246 23.34 1.46 21.82
CA LYS A 246 22.41 1.30 22.95
C LYS A 246 22.91 0.27 23.98
N LEU A 247 23.64 -0.75 23.54
CA LEU A 247 24.33 -1.72 24.42
C LEU A 247 25.67 -1.20 24.99
N GLY A 248 26.11 0.01 24.60
CA GLY A 248 27.40 0.56 24.99
C GLY A 248 28.59 -0.01 24.22
N ASN A 249 28.35 -0.80 23.16
CA ASN A 249 29.40 -1.34 22.30
C ASN A 249 29.70 -0.37 21.14
N GLU A 250 30.44 0.70 21.48
CA GLU A 250 30.82 1.75 20.55
C GLU A 250 31.79 1.26 19.46
N GLU A 251 32.56 0.20 19.72
CA GLU A 251 33.48 -0.40 18.75
C GLU A 251 32.72 -1.01 17.58
N LYS A 252 31.74 -1.89 17.87
CA LYS A 252 30.89 -2.49 16.83
C LYS A 252 30.03 -1.46 16.12
N ALA A 253 29.51 -0.45 16.83
CA ALA A 253 28.74 0.61 16.19
C ALA A 253 29.59 1.33 15.10
N LYS A 254 30.85 1.63 15.41
CA LYS A 254 31.78 2.24 14.44
C LYS A 254 32.15 1.32 13.28
N GLU A 255 32.25 0.02 13.54
CA GLU A 255 32.48 -0.99 12.49
C GLU A 255 31.35 -0.94 11.45
N TYR A 256 30.09 -0.98 11.89
CA TYR A 256 28.92 -0.88 11.00
C TYR A 256 28.83 0.46 10.27
N GLU A 257 29.11 1.58 10.94
CA GLU A 257 29.20 2.88 10.27
C GLU A 257 30.29 2.92 9.19
N SER A 258 31.40 2.20 9.40
CA SER A 258 32.49 2.12 8.43
C SER A 258 32.06 1.36 7.20
N LEU A 259 31.33 0.25 7.37
CA LEU A 259 30.72 -0.50 6.27
C LEU A 259 29.76 0.38 5.45
N ILE A 260 28.92 1.20 6.11
CA ILE A 260 28.02 2.14 5.39
C ILE A 260 28.83 3.08 4.49
N MET A 261 29.97 3.60 4.96
CA MET A 261 30.77 4.55 4.19
C MET A 261 31.48 3.93 2.96
N GLU A 262 31.67 2.61 2.97
CA GLU A 262 32.26 1.85 1.87
C GLU A 262 31.24 1.48 0.78
N ILE A 263 29.95 1.47 1.12
CA ILE A 263 28.87 1.18 0.17
C ILE A 263 28.68 2.35 -0.81
N ASP A 264 28.48 2.01 -2.08
CA ASP A 264 27.97 2.95 -3.08
C ASP A 264 26.45 3.09 -2.90
N PRO A 265 25.94 4.25 -2.43
CA PRO A 265 24.54 4.42 -2.11
C PRO A 265 23.62 4.40 -3.33
N ARG A 266 24.17 4.40 -4.56
CA ARG A 266 23.39 4.21 -5.78
C ARG A 266 22.90 2.77 -5.95
N ASN A 267 23.55 1.82 -5.27
CA ASN A 267 23.15 0.42 -5.27
C ASN A 267 22.04 0.13 -4.24
N ASP A 268 21.86 1.02 -3.25
CA ASP A 268 20.76 0.99 -2.29
C ASP A 268 20.12 2.39 -2.18
N PRO A 269 19.30 2.79 -3.17
CA PRO A 269 18.69 4.13 -3.18
C PRO A 269 17.81 4.40 -1.96
N ASN A 270 17.25 3.38 -1.32
CA ASN A 270 16.41 3.53 -0.13
C ASN A 270 17.23 3.95 1.10
N GLY A 271 18.52 3.59 1.13
CA GLY A 271 19.44 3.91 2.21
C GLY A 271 20.28 5.17 2.01
N ILE A 272 20.13 5.88 0.88
CA ILE A 272 21.03 7.00 0.52
C ILE A 272 20.98 8.17 1.51
N ASP A 273 19.82 8.45 2.10
CA ASP A 273 19.67 9.45 3.15
C ASP A 273 20.53 9.11 4.37
N ILE A 274 20.49 7.85 4.79
CA ILE A 274 21.25 7.34 5.94
C ILE A 274 22.74 7.39 5.63
N TRP A 275 23.15 6.92 4.45
CA TRP A 275 24.52 7.00 3.98
C TRP A 275 25.04 8.44 4.05
N ALA A 276 24.25 9.39 3.54
CA ALA A 276 24.66 10.78 3.50
C ALA A 276 24.73 11.38 4.91
N LYS A 277 23.80 11.05 5.80
CA LYS A 277 23.86 11.43 7.23
C LYS A 277 25.12 10.93 7.91
N VAL A 278 25.50 9.67 7.71
CA VAL A 278 26.73 9.10 8.28
C VAL A 278 27.95 9.85 7.75
N HIS A 279 28.02 10.11 6.44
CA HIS A 279 29.11 10.88 5.85
C HIS A 279 29.18 12.32 6.35
N LEU A 280 28.05 13.01 6.52
CA LEU A 280 28.01 14.36 7.09
C LEU A 280 28.57 14.39 8.51
N LYS A 281 28.17 13.45 9.38
CA LYS A 281 28.70 13.36 10.75
C LYS A 281 30.20 13.11 10.81
N LYS A 282 30.77 12.42 9.81
CA LYS A 282 32.20 12.16 9.69
C LYS A 282 32.97 13.27 8.96
N GLY A 283 32.30 14.33 8.52
CA GLY A 283 32.91 15.47 7.84
C GLY A 283 33.18 15.27 6.35
N ASN A 284 32.62 14.24 5.74
CA ASN A 284 32.83 13.89 4.32
C ASN A 284 31.91 14.69 3.38
N TYR A 285 31.86 16.01 3.55
CA TYR A 285 30.86 16.87 2.90
C TYR A 285 30.94 16.89 1.37
N ASP A 286 32.15 17.01 0.80
CA ASP A 286 32.33 17.08 -0.65
C ASP A 286 31.88 15.80 -1.37
N LYS A 287 32.11 14.63 -0.74
CA LYS A 287 31.64 13.33 -1.25
C LYS A 287 30.11 13.30 -1.28
N VAL A 288 29.46 13.78 -0.22
CA VAL A 288 27.99 13.88 -0.15
C VAL A 288 27.46 14.79 -1.26
N ILE A 289 28.04 15.97 -1.43
CA ILE A 289 27.65 16.92 -2.48
C ILE A 289 27.72 16.23 -3.85
N GLN A 290 28.88 15.65 -4.19
CA GLN A 290 29.10 15.04 -5.50
C GLN A 290 28.10 13.91 -5.80
N VAL A 291 27.86 13.03 -4.83
CA VAL A 291 26.98 11.87 -5.03
C VAL A 291 25.52 12.32 -5.11
N ILE A 292 25.06 13.14 -4.16
CA ILE A 292 23.64 13.52 -4.08
C ILE A 292 23.25 14.46 -5.22
N GLU A 293 24.12 15.41 -5.63
CA GLU A 293 23.87 16.23 -6.82
C GLU A 293 23.65 15.37 -8.07
N ASN A 294 24.45 14.31 -8.23
CA ASN A 294 24.31 13.40 -9.36
C ASN A 294 22.96 12.67 -9.31
N VAL A 295 22.59 12.12 -8.14
CA VAL A 295 21.32 11.39 -7.97
C VAL A 295 20.13 12.31 -8.24
N VAL A 296 20.07 13.50 -7.62
CA VAL A 296 18.98 14.47 -7.81
C VAL A 296 18.88 14.92 -9.26
N ARG A 297 20.01 15.10 -9.96
CA ARG A 297 20.02 15.46 -11.38
C ARG A 297 19.47 14.35 -12.28
N THR A 298 19.72 13.09 -11.93
CA THR A 298 19.25 11.93 -12.71
C THR A 298 17.87 11.43 -12.32
N ASN A 299 17.40 11.74 -11.11
CA ASN A 299 16.11 11.33 -10.58
C ASN A 299 15.37 12.53 -9.96
N PRO A 300 14.40 13.13 -10.68
CA PRO A 300 13.59 14.23 -10.16
C PRO A 300 12.76 13.92 -8.91
N GLU A 301 12.50 12.65 -8.59
CA GLU A 301 11.77 12.23 -7.39
C GLU A 301 12.68 12.23 -6.14
N ALA A 302 14.00 12.24 -6.32
CA ALA A 302 14.99 12.28 -5.24
C ALA A 302 15.14 13.67 -4.60
N ARG A 303 14.20 14.61 -4.84
CA ARG A 303 14.23 15.97 -4.27
C ARG A 303 14.27 16.00 -2.73
N HIS A 304 13.79 14.97 -2.06
CA HIS A 304 13.91 14.85 -0.61
C HIS A 304 15.37 14.92 -0.12
N LEU A 305 16.33 14.46 -0.93
CA LEU A 305 17.77 14.50 -0.66
C LEU A 305 18.37 15.91 -0.66
N ASN A 306 17.64 16.91 -1.19
CA ASN A 306 18.06 18.30 -1.16
C ASN A 306 18.26 18.81 0.27
N LEU A 307 17.52 18.24 1.24
CA LEU A 307 17.72 18.53 2.66
C LEU A 307 19.16 18.27 3.10
N VAL A 308 19.72 17.15 2.65
CA VAL A 308 21.08 16.72 2.97
C VAL A 308 22.13 17.57 2.22
N LEU A 309 21.84 17.94 0.96
CA LEU A 309 22.67 18.88 0.19
C LEU A 309 22.75 20.26 0.86
N ALA A 310 21.64 20.78 1.40
CA ALA A 310 21.63 22.06 2.08
C ALA A 310 22.60 22.07 3.28
N VAL A 311 22.59 21.00 4.07
CA VAL A 311 23.54 20.82 5.19
C VAL A 311 24.98 20.71 4.68
N ALA A 312 25.22 19.91 3.64
CA ALA A 312 26.57 19.73 3.09
C ALA A 312 27.14 21.05 2.53
N TYR A 313 26.32 21.86 1.86
CA TYR A 313 26.71 23.18 1.38
C TYR A 313 26.97 24.16 2.51
N ALA A 314 26.14 24.17 3.55
CA ALA A 314 26.37 25.01 4.72
C ALA A 314 27.73 24.69 5.37
N LYS A 315 28.05 23.40 5.53
CA LYS A 315 29.33 22.92 6.07
C LYS A 315 30.56 23.20 5.20
N THR A 316 30.36 23.40 3.90
CA THR A 316 31.43 23.79 2.96
C THR A 316 31.45 25.30 2.68
N ASN A 317 30.75 26.11 3.49
CA ASN A 317 30.61 27.56 3.35
C ASN A 317 29.94 28.03 2.04
N GLN A 318 29.21 27.15 1.36
CA GLN A 318 28.43 27.46 0.16
C GLN A 318 27.02 27.95 0.55
N TYR A 319 26.95 28.97 1.41
CA TYR A 319 25.71 29.42 2.05
C TYR A 319 24.61 29.84 1.07
N GLU A 320 24.97 30.47 -0.05
CA GLU A 320 23.99 30.87 -1.08
C GLU A 320 23.29 29.67 -1.73
N LYS A 321 24.03 28.58 -2.00
CA LYS A 321 23.45 27.35 -2.55
C LYS A 321 22.55 26.67 -1.53
N ALA A 322 23.01 26.58 -0.27
CA ALA A 322 22.23 26.03 0.82
C ALA A 322 20.92 26.80 1.03
N ARG A 323 20.99 28.13 1.04
CA ARG A 323 19.84 29.02 1.20
C ARG A 323 18.83 28.85 0.09
N LYS A 324 19.29 28.81 -1.17
CA LYS A 324 18.41 28.58 -2.32
C LYS A 324 17.61 27.28 -2.18
N ILE A 325 18.28 26.19 -1.78
CA ILE A 325 17.61 24.90 -1.56
C ILE A 325 16.58 24.99 -0.42
N VAL A 326 16.93 25.64 0.69
CA VAL A 326 16.02 25.80 1.84
C VAL A 326 14.80 26.63 1.47
N GLU A 327 14.96 27.66 0.64
CA GLU A 327 13.87 28.48 0.11
C GLU A 327 12.96 27.65 -0.81
N GLU A 328 13.52 26.88 -1.76
CA GLU A 328 12.76 25.98 -2.64
C GLU A 328 11.97 24.93 -1.84
N LEU A 329 12.59 24.27 -0.86
CA LEU A 329 11.91 23.28 -0.01
C LEU A 329 10.78 23.91 0.83
N ARG A 330 10.93 25.17 1.23
CA ARG A 330 9.92 25.90 2.00
C ARG A 330 8.71 26.25 1.14
N GLU A 331 8.93 26.64 -0.10
CA GLU A 331 7.87 26.95 -1.06
C GLU A 331 7.08 25.69 -1.46
N ASP A 332 7.78 24.58 -1.68
CA ASP A 332 7.16 23.30 -2.04
C ASP A 332 6.33 22.72 -0.89
N ASN A 333 6.90 22.66 0.33
CA ASN A 333 6.20 22.11 1.49
C ASN A 333 6.74 22.68 2.82
N PHE A 334 6.14 23.79 3.27
CA PHE A 334 6.49 24.44 4.52
C PHE A 334 6.46 23.49 5.74
N TRP A 335 5.43 22.65 5.84
CA TRP A 335 5.25 21.73 6.97
C TRP A 335 6.32 20.62 6.98
N TYR A 336 6.74 20.15 5.82
CA TYR A 336 7.85 19.21 5.70
C TYR A 336 9.14 19.80 6.28
N LEU A 337 9.49 21.03 5.90
CA LEU A 337 10.69 21.69 6.42
C LEU A 337 10.59 21.93 7.94
N TYR A 338 9.41 22.33 8.42
CA TYR A 338 9.16 22.52 9.85
C TYR A 338 9.38 21.22 10.65
N GLY A 339 8.94 20.08 10.14
CA GLY A 339 9.14 18.76 10.75
C GLY A 339 10.59 18.26 10.73
N LYS A 340 11.51 18.93 10.03
CA LYS A 340 12.93 18.55 9.92
C LYS A 340 13.87 19.48 10.68
N ARG A 341 13.38 20.27 11.64
CA ARG A 341 14.21 21.18 12.45
C ARG A 341 15.32 20.48 13.21
N GLU A 342 15.01 19.38 13.88
CA GLU A 342 15.98 18.59 14.64
C GLU A 342 17.15 18.11 13.77
N PHE A 343 16.89 17.79 12.50
CA PHE A 343 17.93 17.40 11.55
C PHE A 343 18.97 18.50 11.33
N PHE A 344 18.53 19.76 11.21
CA PHE A 344 19.44 20.89 11.09
C PHE A 344 20.12 21.21 12.42
N ASP A 345 19.41 21.08 13.54
CA ASP A 345 19.96 21.37 14.87
C ASP A 345 21.07 20.39 15.27
N GLU A 346 20.96 19.13 14.84
CA GLU A 346 21.99 18.12 15.07
C GLU A 346 23.26 18.39 14.26
N LEU A 347 23.13 18.90 13.03
CA LEU A 347 24.23 18.97 12.07
C LEU A 347 24.81 20.37 11.90
N LEU A 348 24.05 21.44 12.13
CA LEU A 348 24.46 22.82 11.91
C LEU A 348 24.52 23.63 13.20
N THR A 349 25.52 24.51 13.27
CA THR A 349 25.61 25.52 14.32
C THR A 349 24.55 26.62 14.11
N GLN A 350 24.26 27.38 15.15
CA GLN A 350 23.30 28.50 15.06
C GLN A 350 23.70 29.52 13.99
N SER A 351 25.00 29.83 13.87
CA SER A 351 25.50 30.75 12.85
C SER A 351 25.30 30.22 11.42
N GLU A 352 25.56 28.92 11.20
CA GLU A 352 25.35 28.31 9.88
C GLU A 352 23.87 28.33 9.48
N LYS A 353 22.97 28.02 10.43
CA LYS A 353 21.52 28.07 10.21
C LYS A 353 21.06 29.47 9.80
N GLU A 354 21.52 30.51 10.50
CA GLU A 354 21.18 31.90 10.20
C GLU A 354 21.64 32.32 8.80
N LEU A 355 22.87 31.96 8.42
CA LEU A 355 23.43 32.24 7.09
C LEU A 355 22.67 31.53 5.96
N CYS A 356 22.11 30.35 6.25
CA CYS A 356 21.30 29.57 5.30
C CYS A 356 19.80 29.94 5.32
N GLY A 357 19.38 30.89 6.17
CA GLY A 357 17.96 31.27 6.27
C GLY A 357 17.07 30.23 6.95
N ILE A 358 17.66 29.32 7.74
CA ILE A 358 16.96 28.29 8.55
C ILE A 358 16.65 28.92 9.92
N LYS A 359 15.36 29.01 10.27
CA LYS A 359 14.87 29.69 11.49
C LYS A 359 14.22 28.75 12.50
#